data_AF-M0L3A9-F1
#
_entry.id   AF-M0L3A9-F1
#
_cell.length_a   1.000
_cell.length_b   1.000
_cell.length_c   1.000
_cell.angle_alpha   90.00
_cell.angle_beta   90.00
_cell.angle_gamma   90.00
#
_symmetry.space_group_name_H-M   'P 1'
#
loop_
_entity.id
_entity.type
_entity.pdbx_description
1 polymer ?
#
loop_
_entity_poly.entity_id
_entity_poly.type
_entity_poly.pdbx_seq_one_letter_code
_entity_poly.pdbx_strand_id
1 'polypeptide(L)' 'MSYKCSRCKRDVTLDEYGGVRCPYCGHRVLLKERSPDVKEINVN' A
#
# COMPACT_ATOMS: atom_id res chain seq x y z
N MET A 1 0.69 3.23 -8.28
CA MET A 1 0.44 2.09 -7.37
C MET A 1 -0.34 2.60 -6.17
N SER A 2 -1.45 1.96 -5.84
CA SER A 2 -2.21 2.22 -4.61
C SER A 2 -1.48 1.59 -3.43
N TYR A 3 -1.33 2.37 -2.36
CA TYR A 3 -0.85 1.89 -1.07
C TYR A 3 -1.93 2.09 -0.03
N LYS A 4 -2.01 1.20 0.94
CA LYS A 4 -2.89 1.36 2.10
C LYS A 4 -2.09 1.82 3.31
N CYS A 5 -2.56 2.86 3.99
CA CYS A 5 -1.91 3.27 5.24
C CYS A 5 -2.16 2.22 6.34
N SER A 6 -1.10 1.79 7.04
CA SER A 6 -1.23 0.84 8.16
C SER A 6 -2.13 1.35 9.29
N ARG A 7 -2.14 2.66 9.54
CA ARG A 7 -2.88 3.28 10.65
C ARG A 7 -4.33 3.64 10.31
N CYS A 8 -4.53 4.51 9.31
CA CYS A 8 -5.88 4.98 8.95
C CYS A 8 -6.62 4.06 7.97
N LYS A 9 -5.94 3.03 7.43
CA LYS A 9 -6.46 2.04 6.49
C LYS A 9 -7.05 2.62 5.20
N ARG A 10 -6.80 3.91 4.92
CA ARG A 10 -7.20 4.56 3.68
C ARG A 10 -6.23 4.22 2.57
N ASP A 11 -6.75 4.26 1.36
CA ASP A 11 -5.96 4.16 0.15
C ASP A 11 -5.26 5.50 -0.12
N VAL A 12 -3.99 5.40 -0.42
CA VAL A 12 -3.05 6.50 -0.60
C VAL A 12 -2.34 6.24 -1.92
N THR A 13 -2.48 7.19 -2.82
CA THR A 13 -1.64 7.27 -4.02
C THR A 13 -0.39 8.03 -3.63
N LEU A 14 0.77 7.43 -3.88
CA LEU A 14 2.06 8.13 -3.73
C LEU A 14 2.40 8.79 -5.06
N ASP A 15 2.65 10.09 -5.02
CA ASP A 15 3.18 10.85 -6.14
C ASP A 15 4.72 10.68 -6.16
N GLU A 16 5.34 10.65 -7.35
CA GLU A 16 6.79 10.36 -7.52
C GLU A 16 7.73 11.26 -6.69
N TYR A 17 7.27 12.43 -6.27
CA TYR A 17 8.04 13.42 -5.52
C TYR A 17 7.64 13.54 -4.02
N GLY A 18 6.58 12.83 -3.58
CA GLY A 18 5.94 13.06 -2.27
C GLY A 18 6.55 12.33 -1.07
N GLY A 19 7.50 11.42 -1.30
CA GLY A 19 8.06 10.56 -0.26
C GLY A 19 7.04 9.62 0.40
N VAL A 20 7.49 8.77 1.33
CA VAL A 20 6.63 7.74 1.96
C VAL A 20 5.89 8.32 3.17
N ARG A 21 4.82 9.10 2.94
CA ARG A 21 3.99 9.67 4.01
C ARG A 21 2.50 9.66 3.63
N CYS A 22 1.65 9.18 4.54
CA CYS A 22 0.21 9.26 4.40
C CYS A 22 -0.26 10.73 4.53
N PRO A 23 -0.98 11.30 3.55
CA PRO A 23 -1.44 12.68 3.58
C PRO A 23 -2.53 12.93 4.64
N TYR A 24 -3.24 11.87 5.06
CA TYR A 24 -4.37 11.98 5.99
C TYR A 24 -3.97 11.95 7.47
N CYS A 25 -2.98 11.12 7.83
CA CYS A 25 -2.61 10.91 9.24
C CYS A 25 -1.12 11.12 9.52
N GLY A 26 -0.32 11.44 8.51
CA GLY A 26 1.11 11.68 8.63
C GLY A 26 1.96 10.42 8.91
N HIS A 27 1.35 9.24 9.00
CA HIS A 27 2.07 7.98 9.23
C HIS A 27 2.91 7.58 8.01
N ARG A 28 4.06 6.95 8.25
CA ARG A 28 5.05 6.66 7.21
C ARG A 28 5.15 5.19 6.81
N VAL A 29 4.32 4.32 7.40
CA VAL A 29 4.22 2.91 7.00
C VAL A 29 3.03 2.73 6.08
N LEU A 30 3.33 2.41 4.82
CA LEU A 30 2.39 2.17 3.75
C LEU A 30 2.52 0.72 3.28
N LEU A 31 1.38 0.05 3.08
CA LEU A 31 1.27 -1.33 2.67
C LEU A 31 0.92 -1.38 1.18
N LYS A 32 1.66 -2.14 0.38
CA LYS A 32 1.32 -2.34 -1.02
C LYS A 32 0.02 -3.15 -1.13
N GLU A 33 -0.87 -2.74 -2.03
CA GLU A 33 -2.07 -3.53 -2.30
C GLU A 33 -1.72 -4.89 -2.92
N ARG A 34 -2.54 -5.91 -2.64
CA ARG A 34 -2.34 -7.25 -3.19
C ARG A 34 -2.55 -7.21 -4.72
N SER A 35 -1.76 -7.98 -5.47
CA SER A 35 -2.02 -8.16 -6.90
C SER A 35 -3.44 -8.70 -7.10
N PRO A 36 -4.17 -8.25 -8.14
CA PRO A 36 -5.45 -8.87 -8.50
C PRO A 36 -5.27 -10.32 -8.98
N ASP A 37 -4.06 -10.69 -9.39
CA ASP A 37 -3.78 -12.01 -9.95
C ASP A 37 -3.79 -13.11 -8.87
N VAL A 38 -4.33 -14.27 -9.23
CA VAL A 38 -4.28 -15.47 -8.41
C VAL A 38 -2.89 -16.08 -8.51
N LYS A 39 -2.22 -16.23 -7.37
CA LYS A 39 -0.94 -16.94 -7.29
C LYS A 39 -1.20 -18.42 -7.01
N GLU A 40 -0.87 -19.29 -7.97
CA GLU A 40 -0.89 -20.74 -7.78
C GLU A 40 0.35 -21.19 -6.99
N ILE A 41 0.13 -22.07 -6.01
CA ILE A 41 1.19 -22.64 -5.17
C ILE A 41 1.05 -24.16 -5.15
N ASN A 42 2.13 -24.89 -5.50
CA ASN A 42 2.19 -26.34 -5.35
C ASN A 42 2.70 -26.66 -3.93
N VAL A 43 1.98 -27.49 -3.19
CA VAL A 43 2.22 -27.77 -1.75
C VAL A 43 2.71 -29.21 -1.53
N ASN A 44 3.41 -29.79 -2.51
CA ASN A 44 4.00 -31.12 -2.38
C ASN A 44 5.27 -31.13 -1.53
#